data_AF-A0A3Q3BV75-F1
#
_entry.id   AF-A0A3Q3BV75-F1
#
_cell.length_a   1.000
_cell.length_b   1.000
_cell.length_c   1.000
_cell.angle_alpha   90.00
_cell.angle_beta   90.00
_cell.angle_gamma   90.00
#
_symmetry.space_group_name_H-M   'P 1'
#
loop_
_entity.id
_entity.type
_entity.pdbx_description
1 polymer ?
#
loop_
_entity_poly.entity_id
_entity_poly.type
_entity_poly.pdbx_seq_one_letter_code
_entity_poly.pdbx_strand_id
1 'polypeptide(L)'
;MSDYLFTFINEVTSYSKNTSEHTFPSQGKFIRIHFDNRGKLASADIETYLLEKSRVTFQLKAERDYHIFYQILSQIKPELLGKDEYRTENSKINVFDFRQEAFDVLGFTQEEKNSIYKLTGAIMHYGNMKFKQKQREEQAEADGTEDADKVAYLMGLNSADLIKGLCHPRVKVGNEWVTKGQNVAQVYYAIGALAKSVYEKMFLWMVVRINQSLDTKQPRQYFIGVLDIAGFEIFDFNTFEQMCINFTNEKLQQFFNHHMFVLEQEEYKKEGIEWKFIDFGMDLQACIDLIEKPMGIMSILEEECMFPKASDATFKAKLYDNHLGKSNNFQKPRVVKGKPEAHFSLVHYAGTVDYNINNWLVKNKDPLNETVVGLFQKSNLKLLGLLFAGYAGNLNKLMTNLRSTHPHFVRCIIPNETKTPGAMENPLVMHQLRCNGVLEGIRICRKGFPNRILYGDFKQRYRILNPNAIPEGQFIDNKKAAEKLLGSLDLDHNQYKLGHTKVFFKAGLLGQLEEMRDDRLALIITGIQARSRGLLARVEFQKIVERR
;
A
#
# COMPACT_ATOMS: atom_id res chain seq x y z
N MET A 1 8.89 -24.15 -4.85
CA MET A 1 8.68 -23.06 -5.83
C MET A 1 7.96 -21.86 -5.20
N SER A 2 6.90 -22.04 -4.37
CA SER A 2 6.23 -20.90 -3.70
C SER A 2 7.15 -20.12 -2.76
N ASP A 3 7.90 -20.82 -1.90
CA ASP A 3 8.78 -20.17 -0.92
C ASP A 3 9.91 -19.40 -1.62
N TYR A 4 10.51 -20.00 -2.64
CA TYR A 4 11.56 -19.38 -3.45
C TYR A 4 11.06 -18.20 -4.29
N LEU A 5 9.84 -18.24 -4.84
CA LEU A 5 9.24 -17.14 -5.60
C LEU A 5 8.87 -15.96 -4.67
N PHE A 6 8.39 -16.28 -3.47
CA PHE A 6 8.05 -15.29 -2.45
C PHE A 6 9.32 -14.60 -1.94
N THR A 7 10.34 -15.37 -1.56
CA THR A 7 11.66 -14.86 -1.15
C THR A 7 12.38 -14.13 -2.28
N PHE A 8 12.29 -14.59 -3.53
CA PHE A 8 12.99 -13.95 -4.64
C PHE A 8 12.43 -12.56 -4.98
N ILE A 9 11.11 -12.44 -5.03
CA ILE A 9 10.49 -11.14 -5.35
C ILE A 9 10.58 -10.21 -4.15
N ASN A 10 10.44 -10.73 -2.93
CA ASN A 10 10.45 -9.93 -1.71
C ASN A 10 11.90 -9.56 -1.28
N GLU A 11 12.82 -10.51 -1.11
CA GLU A 11 14.14 -10.20 -0.54
C GLU A 11 15.19 -9.70 -1.54
N VAL A 12 15.03 -9.94 -2.86
CA VAL A 12 16.07 -9.57 -3.85
C VAL A 12 15.85 -8.17 -4.40
N THR A 13 14.59 -7.75 -4.57
CA THR A 13 14.31 -6.63 -5.47
C THR A 13 13.39 -5.54 -4.92
N SER A 14 12.63 -5.78 -3.86
CA SER A 14 11.54 -4.88 -3.45
C SER A 14 11.50 -4.51 -1.97
N TYR A 15 12.40 -5.03 -1.13
CA TYR A 15 12.43 -4.67 0.29
C TYR A 15 13.64 -3.78 0.64
N SER A 16 13.33 -2.71 1.38
CA SER A 16 14.28 -1.87 2.09
C SER A 16 13.98 -1.94 3.59
N LYS A 17 14.96 -1.60 4.44
CA LYS A 17 14.67 -1.35 5.87
C LYS A 17 14.35 0.13 6.04
N ASN A 18 13.21 0.41 6.67
CA ASN A 18 12.91 1.73 7.22
C ASN A 18 13.32 1.82 8.70
N THR A 19 13.19 3.02 9.27
CA THR A 19 13.54 3.42 10.65
C THR A 19 13.09 2.48 11.77
N SER A 20 12.08 1.62 11.54
CA SER A 20 11.47 0.75 12.54
C SER A 20 11.95 -0.72 12.53
N GLU A 21 13.09 -1.03 11.89
CA GLU A 21 13.61 -2.41 11.75
C GLU A 21 12.66 -3.43 11.08
N HIS A 22 11.56 -2.96 10.49
CA HIS A 22 10.64 -3.77 9.72
C HIS A 22 10.99 -3.68 8.23
N THR A 23 10.99 -4.83 7.56
CA THR A 23 11.06 -4.93 6.11
C THR A 23 9.67 -4.55 5.58
N PHE A 24 9.56 -3.48 4.79
CA PHE A 24 8.33 -3.11 4.09
C PHE A 24 8.47 -3.37 2.59
N PRO A 25 7.42 -3.87 1.91
CA PRO A 25 7.43 -3.92 0.46
C PRO A 25 7.45 -2.48 -0.08
N SER A 26 8.55 -2.05 -0.70
CA SER A 26 8.69 -0.75 -1.38
C SER A 26 7.92 -0.70 -2.73
N GLN A 27 6.96 -1.61 -2.91
CA GLN A 27 6.25 -1.83 -4.15
C GLN A 27 4.91 -2.57 -3.90
N GLY A 28 3.88 -2.22 -4.66
CA GLY A 28 2.65 -3.01 -4.75
C GLY A 28 2.80 -4.21 -5.69
N LYS A 29 2.33 -5.38 -5.27
CA LYS A 29 2.37 -6.64 -6.01
C LYS A 29 0.96 -7.24 -6.12
N PHE A 30 0.56 -7.59 -7.33
CA PHE A 30 -0.70 -8.29 -7.59
C PHE A 30 -0.40 -9.65 -8.20
N ILE A 31 -0.57 -10.70 -7.40
CA ILE A 31 -0.33 -12.08 -7.81
C ILE A 31 -1.67 -12.67 -8.26
N ARG A 32 -1.77 -13.08 -9.52
CA ARG A 32 -2.93 -13.79 -10.04
C ARG A 32 -2.65 -15.28 -10.06
N ILE A 33 -3.47 -16.05 -9.34
CA ILE A 33 -3.46 -17.51 -9.34
C ILE A 33 -4.61 -17.97 -10.23
N HIS A 34 -4.30 -18.58 -11.37
CA HIS A 34 -5.30 -19.00 -12.37
C HIS A 34 -5.76 -20.43 -12.13
N PHE A 35 -7.04 -20.67 -12.36
CA PHE A 35 -7.69 -21.96 -12.20
C PHE A 35 -8.37 -22.40 -13.51
N ASP A 36 -8.33 -23.70 -13.76
CA ASP A 36 -9.07 -24.34 -14.86
C ASP A 36 -10.57 -24.45 -14.52
N ASN A 37 -11.35 -24.99 -15.46
CA ASN A 37 -12.80 -25.20 -15.28
C ASN A 37 -13.16 -26.23 -14.18
N ARG A 38 -12.20 -27.00 -13.67
CA ARG A 38 -12.37 -27.95 -12.57
C ARG A 38 -11.92 -27.37 -11.22
N GLY A 39 -11.47 -26.12 -11.20
CA GLY A 39 -10.92 -25.47 -10.00
C GLY A 39 -9.53 -25.94 -9.63
N LYS A 40 -8.75 -26.51 -10.56
CA LYS A 40 -7.34 -26.88 -10.34
C LYS A 40 -6.43 -25.75 -10.80
N LEU A 41 -5.25 -25.66 -10.16
CA LEU A 41 -4.23 -24.67 -10.50
C LEU A 41 -3.80 -24.85 -11.96
N ALA A 42 -3.97 -23.81 -12.76
CA ALA A 42 -3.59 -23.78 -14.16
C ALA A 42 -2.24 -23.06 -14.36
N SER A 43 -2.11 -21.83 -13.85
CA SER A 43 -0.89 -21.01 -13.99
C SER A 43 -0.88 -19.90 -12.95
N ALA A 44 0.19 -19.10 -12.90
CA ALA A 44 0.22 -17.88 -12.12
C ALA A 44 0.89 -16.75 -12.90
N ASP A 45 0.59 -15.50 -12.55
CA ASP A 45 1.36 -14.35 -13.00
C ASP A 45 1.37 -13.25 -11.96
N ILE A 46 2.29 -12.31 -12.13
CA ILE A 46 2.58 -11.25 -11.17
C ILE A 46 2.61 -9.93 -11.93
N GLU A 47 1.79 -8.99 -11.48
CA GLU A 47 1.89 -7.60 -11.86
C GLU A 47 2.45 -6.79 -10.70
N THR A 48 3.27 -5.79 -11.00
CA THR A 48 3.95 -4.98 -9.99
C THR A 48 3.71 -3.49 -10.26
N TYR A 49 3.54 -2.71 -9.21
CA TYR A 49 3.15 -1.30 -9.28
C TYR A 49 3.96 -0.45 -8.32
N LEU A 50 4.25 0.79 -8.70
CA LEU A 50 4.84 1.81 -7.83
C LEU A 50 6.19 1.37 -7.21
N LEU A 51 7.14 0.97 -8.05
CA LEU A 51 8.52 0.77 -7.59
C LEU A 51 9.10 2.11 -7.13
N GLU A 52 9.61 2.18 -5.90
CA GLU A 52 10.22 3.39 -5.33
C GLU A 52 11.60 3.70 -5.96
N LYS A 53 11.60 4.20 -7.20
CA LYS A 53 12.83 4.42 -7.99
C LYS A 53 13.85 5.32 -7.30
N SER A 54 13.40 6.33 -6.54
CA SER A 54 14.29 7.29 -5.87
C SER A 54 15.26 6.62 -4.90
N ARG A 55 14.86 5.47 -4.33
CA ARG A 55 15.67 4.68 -3.39
C ARG A 55 17.01 4.21 -3.96
N VAL A 56 17.09 4.00 -5.27
CA VAL A 56 18.33 3.62 -5.98
C VAL A 56 19.41 4.70 -5.88
N THR A 57 19.02 5.96 -5.70
CA THR A 57 19.93 7.12 -5.74
C THR A 57 19.93 7.92 -4.44
N PHE A 58 18.97 7.70 -3.56
CA PHE A 58 18.76 8.49 -2.36
C PHE A 58 18.17 7.64 -1.23
N GLN A 59 18.72 7.79 -0.02
CA GLN A 59 18.21 7.14 1.18
C GLN A 59 18.19 8.13 2.34
N LEU A 60 17.18 8.04 3.21
CA LEU A 60 17.17 8.77 4.48
C LEU A 60 18.19 8.16 5.45
N LYS A 61 18.62 8.94 6.46
CA LYS A 61 19.72 8.57 7.38
C LYS A 61 19.56 7.21 8.07
N ALA A 62 18.32 6.78 8.30
CA ALA A 62 17.98 5.52 8.97
C ALA A 62 17.39 4.47 8.02
N GLU A 63 17.44 4.72 6.71
CA GLU A 63 16.97 3.80 5.68
C GLU A 63 18.14 3.19 4.92
N ARG A 64 17.85 2.12 4.17
CA ARG A 64 18.82 1.47 3.28
C ARG A 64 18.30 1.40 1.86
N ASP A 65 19.22 1.19 0.93
CA ASP A 65 18.91 0.87 -0.45
C ASP A 65 18.35 -0.57 -0.57
N TYR A 66 17.98 -0.97 -1.79
CA TYR A 66 17.57 -2.33 -2.11
C TYR A 66 18.64 -3.35 -1.72
N HIS A 67 18.18 -4.49 -1.22
CA HIS A 67 19.08 -5.51 -0.67
C HIS A 67 20.11 -6.02 -1.69
N ILE A 68 19.80 -6.07 -2.98
CA ILE A 68 20.71 -6.56 -4.04
C ILE A 68 22.08 -5.86 -4.03
N PHE A 69 22.14 -4.56 -3.70
CA PHE A 69 23.42 -3.83 -3.65
C PHE A 69 24.33 -4.34 -2.53
N TYR A 70 23.81 -4.55 -1.32
CA TYR A 70 24.57 -5.09 -0.19
C TYR A 70 24.94 -6.56 -0.37
N GLN A 71 24.08 -7.28 -1.06
CA GLN A 71 24.22 -8.70 -1.30
C GLN A 71 25.31 -9.03 -2.34
N ILE A 72 25.52 -8.17 -3.34
CA ILE A 72 26.65 -8.32 -4.26
C ILE A 72 27.96 -8.02 -3.51
N LEU A 73 27.94 -7.05 -2.58
CA LEU A 73 29.08 -6.72 -1.72
C LEU A 73 29.43 -7.80 -0.69
N SER A 74 28.47 -8.63 -0.27
CA SER A 74 28.67 -9.71 0.72
C SER A 74 29.39 -10.95 0.16
N GLN A 75 30.24 -10.78 -0.85
CA GLN A 75 31.15 -11.77 -1.44
C GLN A 75 30.59 -12.81 -2.42
N ILE A 76 29.40 -12.61 -3.01
CA ILE A 76 28.88 -13.53 -4.04
C ILE A 76 29.68 -13.44 -5.35
N LYS A 77 30.28 -12.28 -5.68
CA LYS A 77 31.18 -12.09 -6.86
C LYS A 77 32.21 -10.96 -6.64
N PRO A 78 33.37 -11.24 -6.00
CA PRO A 78 34.42 -10.23 -5.76
C PRO A 78 35.08 -9.68 -7.04
N GLU A 79 34.86 -10.34 -8.17
CA GLU A 79 35.33 -9.94 -9.50
C GLU A 79 34.51 -8.79 -10.14
N LEU A 80 33.31 -8.48 -9.60
CA LEU A 80 32.45 -7.43 -10.14
C LEU A 80 32.63 -6.07 -9.44
N LEU A 81 33.13 -6.04 -8.21
CA LEU A 81 33.30 -4.82 -7.42
C LEU A 81 34.65 -4.89 -6.67
N GLY A 82 35.46 -3.85 -6.76
CA GLY A 82 36.71 -3.74 -6.00
C GLY A 82 36.47 -3.88 -4.50
N LYS A 83 37.30 -4.66 -3.80
CA LYS A 83 37.07 -5.12 -2.40
C LYS A 83 36.89 -4.01 -1.34
N ASP A 84 37.32 -2.77 -1.62
CA ASP A 84 37.45 -1.72 -0.61
C ASP A 84 36.66 -0.41 -0.86
N GLU A 85 36.09 -0.18 -2.05
CA GLU A 85 35.46 1.13 -2.41
C GLU A 85 34.03 1.32 -1.85
N TYR A 86 33.31 0.25 -1.54
CA TYR A 86 31.87 0.30 -1.20
C TYR A 86 31.52 -0.15 0.22
N ARG A 87 32.52 -0.44 1.06
CA ARG A 87 32.33 -0.84 2.47
C ARG A 87 32.06 0.38 3.35
N THR A 88 30.83 0.89 3.35
CA THR A 88 30.34 1.75 4.43
C THR A 88 29.98 0.91 5.67
N GLU A 89 29.87 1.53 6.85
CA GLU A 89 29.55 0.87 8.14
C GLU A 89 28.29 -0.03 8.09
N ASN A 90 27.40 0.18 7.11
CA ASN A 90 26.20 -0.61 6.84
C ASN A 90 26.44 -1.96 6.14
N SER A 91 27.69 -2.29 5.76
CA SER A 91 28.07 -3.51 5.05
C SER A 91 28.20 -4.77 5.93
N LYS A 92 28.05 -4.65 7.26
CA LYS A 92 28.20 -5.75 8.23
C LYS A 92 26.91 -6.52 8.53
N ILE A 93 25.99 -6.63 7.57
CA ILE A 93 24.70 -7.30 7.79
C ILE A 93 24.72 -8.65 7.08
N ASN A 94 24.51 -9.73 7.84
CA ASN A 94 24.25 -11.08 7.34
C ASN A 94 22.96 -11.05 6.51
N VAL A 95 23.09 -10.72 5.22
CA VAL A 95 21.97 -10.84 4.29
C VAL A 95 21.94 -12.29 3.83
N PHE A 96 20.84 -12.99 4.15
CA PHE A 96 20.60 -14.39 3.86
C PHE A 96 21.03 -14.83 2.44
N ASP A 97 21.63 -16.01 2.37
CA ASP A 97 22.40 -16.58 1.25
C ASP A 97 21.54 -17.28 0.17
N PHE A 98 20.21 -17.19 0.25
CA PHE A 98 19.27 -18.07 -0.48
C PHE A 98 18.99 -17.71 -1.96
N ARG A 99 19.79 -16.83 -2.60
CA ARG A 99 19.36 -16.18 -3.87
C ARG A 99 19.86 -16.81 -5.15
N GLN A 100 20.99 -17.51 -5.16
CA GLN A 100 21.44 -18.21 -6.37
C GLN A 100 20.48 -19.36 -6.73
N GLU A 101 20.08 -20.16 -5.74
CA GLU A 101 19.12 -21.25 -5.91
C GLU A 101 17.77 -20.77 -6.47
N ALA A 102 17.32 -19.59 -6.05
CA ALA A 102 16.06 -19.03 -6.54
C ALA A 102 16.12 -18.67 -8.04
N PHE A 103 17.24 -18.10 -8.51
CA PHE A 103 17.43 -17.85 -9.95
C PHE A 103 17.43 -19.16 -10.75
N ASP A 104 18.05 -20.22 -10.23
CA ASP A 104 18.08 -21.55 -10.86
C ASP A 104 16.68 -22.17 -10.94
N VAL A 105 15.93 -22.16 -9.84
CA VAL A 105 14.56 -22.71 -9.79
C VAL A 105 13.61 -21.98 -10.73
N LEU A 106 13.81 -20.67 -10.92
CA LEU A 106 13.00 -19.84 -11.83
C LEU A 106 13.44 -19.93 -13.30
N GLY A 107 14.50 -20.69 -13.59
CA GLY A 107 14.97 -20.96 -14.95
C GLY A 107 15.76 -19.81 -15.58
N PHE A 108 16.40 -18.95 -14.78
CA PHE A 108 17.31 -17.94 -15.31
C PHE A 108 18.60 -18.59 -15.79
N THR A 109 18.98 -18.29 -17.03
CA THR A 109 20.26 -18.74 -17.59
C THR A 109 21.43 -18.04 -16.90
N GLN A 110 22.62 -18.66 -16.94
CA GLN A 110 23.82 -18.05 -16.35
C GLN A 110 24.17 -16.70 -17.01
N GLU A 111 23.89 -16.53 -18.31
CA GLU A 111 24.07 -15.26 -19.03
C GLU A 111 23.13 -14.17 -18.50
N GLU A 112 21.87 -14.50 -18.24
CA GLU A 112 20.89 -13.58 -17.65
C GLU A 112 21.27 -13.18 -16.23
N LYS A 113 21.62 -14.14 -15.37
CA LYS A 113 22.09 -13.85 -14.00
C LYS A 113 23.30 -12.92 -14.01
N ASN A 114 24.29 -13.22 -14.86
CA ASN A 114 25.48 -12.39 -15.03
C ASN A 114 25.12 -10.98 -15.50
N SER A 115 24.15 -10.85 -16.40
CA SER A 115 23.69 -9.54 -16.91
C SER A 115 23.03 -8.71 -15.81
N ILE A 116 22.19 -9.32 -14.96
CA ILE A 116 21.60 -8.64 -13.80
C ILE A 116 22.70 -8.12 -12.87
N TYR A 117 23.66 -8.98 -12.49
CA TYR A 117 24.75 -8.57 -11.60
C TYR A 117 25.62 -7.47 -12.21
N LYS A 118 25.92 -7.53 -13.52
CA LYS A 118 26.66 -6.48 -14.23
C LYS A 118 25.91 -5.14 -14.22
N LEU A 119 24.60 -5.16 -14.47
CA LEU A 119 23.77 -3.94 -14.44
C LEU A 119 23.69 -3.35 -13.03
N THR A 120 23.51 -4.18 -12.01
CA THR A 120 23.52 -3.72 -10.61
C THR A 120 24.87 -3.12 -10.22
N GLY A 121 25.98 -3.77 -10.58
CA GLY A 121 27.33 -3.23 -10.34
C GLY A 121 27.57 -1.92 -11.11
N ALA A 122 27.09 -1.81 -12.34
CA ALA A 122 27.20 -0.58 -13.12
C ALA A 122 26.42 0.59 -12.50
N ILE A 123 25.25 0.33 -11.89
CA ILE A 123 24.52 1.35 -11.12
C ILE A 123 25.34 1.86 -9.92
N MET A 124 26.08 0.97 -9.25
CA MET A 124 26.95 1.37 -8.14
C MET A 124 28.14 2.22 -8.62
N HIS A 125 28.74 1.89 -9.77
CA HIS A 125 29.81 2.69 -10.37
C HIS A 125 29.30 4.03 -10.93
N TYR A 126 28.05 4.11 -11.39
CA TYR A 126 27.43 5.39 -11.77
C TYR A 126 27.50 6.43 -10.65
N GLY A 127 27.25 6.01 -9.39
CA GLY A 127 27.33 6.89 -8.22
C GLY A 127 28.73 7.41 -7.90
N ASN A 128 29.78 6.75 -8.41
CA ASN A 128 31.17 7.12 -8.17
C ASN A 128 31.82 7.93 -9.30
N MET A 129 31.18 8.01 -10.48
CA MET A 129 31.70 8.82 -11.58
C MET A 129 31.84 10.29 -11.15
N LYS A 130 33.02 10.88 -11.38
CA LYS A 130 33.31 12.27 -11.00
C LYS A 130 33.37 13.16 -12.22
N PHE A 131 32.81 14.36 -12.08
CA PHE A 131 32.82 15.39 -13.10
C PHE A 131 33.24 16.72 -12.48
N LYS A 132 33.98 17.51 -13.25
CA LYS A 132 34.42 18.86 -12.90
C LYS A 132 34.00 19.86 -13.95
N GLN A 133 33.99 21.12 -13.56
CA GLN A 133 33.75 22.21 -14.50
C GLN A 133 35.03 22.48 -15.30
N LYS A 134 34.89 22.55 -16.62
CA LYS A 134 36.00 22.87 -17.52
C LYS A 134 36.49 24.30 -17.28
N GLN A 135 37.80 24.51 -17.33
CA GLN A 135 38.37 25.83 -17.06
C GLN A 135 37.82 26.89 -18.04
N ARG A 136 37.21 27.95 -17.50
CA ARG A 136 36.62 29.09 -18.23
C ARG A 136 35.35 28.78 -19.05
N GLU A 137 34.75 27.61 -18.87
CA GLU A 137 33.46 27.25 -19.48
C GLU A 137 32.47 26.78 -18.38
N GLU A 138 31.17 26.90 -18.60
CA GLU A 138 30.15 26.34 -17.69
C GLU A 138 29.93 24.82 -17.90
N GLN A 139 30.64 24.23 -18.86
CA GLN A 139 30.47 22.84 -19.27
C GLN A 139 31.19 21.88 -18.33
N ALA A 140 30.61 20.69 -18.17
CA ALA A 140 31.20 19.58 -17.41
C ALA A 140 32.18 18.78 -18.27
N GLU A 141 33.27 18.36 -17.67
CA GLU A 141 34.20 17.36 -18.17
C GLU A 141 34.41 16.25 -17.13
N ALA A 142 34.79 15.06 -17.59
CA ALA A 142 35.07 13.94 -16.68
C ALA A 142 36.30 14.25 -15.80
N ASP A 143 36.19 13.97 -14.51
CA ASP A 143 37.28 14.09 -13.54
C ASP A 143 37.85 12.72 -13.23
N GLY A 144 38.56 12.16 -14.22
CA GLY A 144 38.97 10.76 -14.25
C GLY A 144 37.95 9.87 -14.98
N THR A 145 38.45 8.79 -15.59
CA THR A 145 37.62 7.85 -16.37
C THR A 145 37.46 6.49 -15.73
N GLU A 146 38.09 6.23 -14.58
CA GLU A 146 38.16 4.88 -14.01
C GLU A 146 36.77 4.26 -13.78
N ASP A 147 35.87 4.94 -13.08
CA ASP A 147 34.50 4.46 -12.88
C ASP A 147 33.68 4.47 -14.18
N ALA A 148 33.94 5.42 -15.08
CA ALA A 148 33.29 5.46 -16.40
C ALA A 148 33.67 4.24 -17.25
N ASP A 149 34.93 3.82 -17.21
CA ASP A 149 35.46 2.65 -17.89
C ASP A 149 34.87 1.37 -17.30
N LYS A 150 34.75 1.28 -15.96
CA LYS A 150 34.06 0.18 -15.27
C LYS A 150 32.58 0.10 -15.68
N VAL A 151 31.84 1.22 -15.67
CA VAL A 151 30.44 1.27 -16.13
C VAL A 151 30.33 0.81 -17.59
N ALA A 152 31.15 1.38 -18.47
CA ALA A 152 31.12 1.06 -19.89
C ALA A 152 31.43 -0.41 -20.15
N TYR A 153 32.40 -1.00 -19.45
CA TYR A 153 32.72 -2.42 -19.54
C TYR A 153 31.55 -3.31 -19.09
N LEU A 154 30.97 -3.02 -17.92
CA LEU A 154 29.87 -3.81 -17.36
C LEU A 154 28.60 -3.71 -18.23
N MET A 155 28.33 -2.53 -18.77
CA MET A 155 27.18 -2.28 -19.64
C MET A 155 27.44 -2.60 -21.12
N GLY A 156 28.65 -3.04 -21.50
CA GLY A 156 28.97 -3.36 -22.89
C GLY A 156 28.89 -2.15 -23.84
N LEU A 157 29.37 -0.99 -23.39
CA LEU A 157 29.38 0.29 -24.09
C LEU A 157 30.83 0.76 -24.36
N ASN A 158 30.98 1.79 -25.18
CA ASN A 158 32.24 2.52 -25.31
C ASN A 158 32.30 3.65 -24.26
N SER A 159 33.38 3.72 -23.48
CA SER A 159 33.55 4.71 -22.40
C SER A 159 33.58 6.15 -22.91
N ALA A 160 34.29 6.40 -24.01
CA ALA A 160 34.39 7.74 -24.59
C ALA A 160 33.02 8.22 -25.10
N ASP A 161 32.24 7.33 -25.74
CA ASP A 161 30.89 7.66 -26.18
C ASP A 161 29.92 7.89 -25.02
N LEU A 162 30.06 7.14 -23.93
CA LEU A 162 29.26 7.32 -22.72
C LEU A 162 29.54 8.70 -22.08
N ILE A 163 30.80 9.04 -21.86
CA ILE A 163 31.20 10.35 -21.30
C ILE A 163 30.73 11.47 -22.23
N LYS A 164 30.94 11.32 -23.54
CA LYS A 164 30.48 12.30 -24.53
C LYS A 164 28.97 12.46 -24.51
N GLY A 165 28.21 11.36 -24.43
CA GLY A 165 26.75 11.40 -24.35
C GLY A 165 26.24 12.06 -23.08
N LEU A 166 26.93 11.88 -21.95
CA LEU A 166 26.61 12.53 -20.67
C LEU A 166 26.91 14.03 -20.68
N CYS A 167 28.12 14.45 -21.07
CA CYS A 167 28.53 15.85 -21.07
C CYS A 167 27.94 16.66 -22.24
N HIS A 168 27.76 16.03 -23.39
CA HIS A 168 27.37 16.66 -24.66
C HIS A 168 26.25 15.87 -25.38
N PRO A 169 25.08 15.70 -24.74
CA PRO A 169 23.95 15.02 -25.37
C PRO A 169 23.49 15.75 -26.63
N ARG A 170 23.08 14.97 -27.62
CA ARG A 170 22.34 15.45 -28.78
C ARG A 170 20.86 15.51 -28.42
N VAL A 171 20.29 16.69 -28.52
CA VAL A 171 18.87 16.94 -28.26
C VAL A 171 18.19 17.32 -29.56
N LYS A 172 17.01 16.77 -29.81
CA LYS A 172 16.21 17.12 -30.98
C LYS A 172 15.49 18.44 -30.71
N VAL A 173 15.81 19.47 -31.50
CA VAL A 173 15.17 20.79 -31.44
C VAL A 173 14.44 21.00 -32.78
N GLY A 174 13.12 20.87 -32.76
CA GLY A 174 12.32 20.82 -34.00
C GLY A 174 12.67 19.57 -34.82
N ASN A 175 13.20 19.78 -36.03
CA ASN A 175 13.61 18.70 -36.93
C ASN A 175 15.11 18.39 -36.90
N GLU A 176 15.92 19.18 -36.19
CA GLU A 176 17.38 19.04 -36.18
C GLU A 176 17.89 18.48 -34.85
N TRP A 177 19.05 17.82 -34.91
CA TRP A 177 19.75 17.31 -33.73
C TRP A 177 20.92 18.22 -33.38
N VAL A 178 20.81 18.92 -32.26
CA VAL A 178 21.80 19.88 -31.79
C VAL A 178 22.54 19.30 -30.58
N THR A 179 23.86 19.43 -30.56
CA THR A 179 24.69 19.06 -29.41
C THR A 179 24.54 20.13 -28.34
N LYS A 180 24.12 19.74 -27.14
CA LYS A 180 23.94 20.63 -25.99
C LYS A 180 24.98 20.28 -24.92
N GLY A 181 25.80 21.25 -24.51
CA GLY A 181 26.67 21.10 -23.35
C GLY A 181 25.88 21.09 -22.04
N GLN A 182 26.28 20.24 -21.10
CA GLN A 182 25.71 20.18 -19.75
C GLN A 182 26.69 20.73 -18.71
N ASN A 183 26.15 21.31 -17.64
CA ASN A 183 26.94 21.64 -16.45
C ASN A 183 27.06 20.42 -15.52
N VAL A 184 27.93 20.51 -14.51
CA VAL A 184 28.25 19.38 -13.61
C VAL A 184 27.00 18.83 -12.91
N ALA A 185 26.13 19.71 -12.42
CA ALA A 185 24.90 19.30 -11.76
C ALA A 185 23.95 18.55 -12.72
N GLN A 186 23.80 19.03 -13.95
CA GLN A 186 22.98 18.39 -14.98
C GLN A 186 23.48 16.98 -15.32
N VAL A 187 24.80 16.79 -15.39
CA VAL A 187 25.39 15.46 -15.62
C VAL A 187 25.07 14.51 -14.46
N TYR A 188 25.23 14.94 -13.21
CA TYR A 188 24.86 14.11 -12.06
C TYR A 188 23.37 13.77 -12.02
N TYR A 189 22.48 14.71 -12.36
CA TYR A 189 21.06 14.43 -12.50
C TYR A 189 20.76 13.40 -13.60
N ALA A 190 21.42 13.52 -14.75
CA ALA A 190 21.28 12.57 -15.85
C ALA A 190 21.74 11.16 -15.45
N ILE A 191 22.86 11.05 -14.72
CA ILE A 191 23.37 9.78 -14.19
C ILE A 191 22.36 9.15 -13.23
N GLY A 192 21.82 9.93 -12.29
CA GLY A 192 20.80 9.46 -11.36
C GLY A 192 19.54 8.97 -12.09
N ALA A 193 19.06 9.71 -13.10
CA ALA A 193 17.91 9.31 -13.91
C ALA A 193 18.16 8.00 -14.69
N LEU A 194 19.35 7.85 -15.30
CA LEU A 194 19.74 6.64 -16.00
C LEU A 194 19.84 5.44 -15.04
N ALA A 195 20.46 5.60 -13.88
CA ALA A 195 20.57 4.57 -12.86
C ALA A 195 19.20 4.04 -12.41
N LYS A 196 18.28 4.97 -12.08
CA LYS A 196 16.88 4.64 -11.73
C LYS A 196 16.17 3.89 -12.87
N SER A 197 16.33 4.35 -14.11
CA SER A 197 15.67 3.75 -15.27
C SER A 197 16.19 2.35 -15.60
N VAL A 198 17.52 2.15 -15.52
CA VAL A 198 18.14 0.83 -15.70
C VAL A 198 17.62 -0.14 -14.65
N TYR A 199 17.59 0.27 -13.38
CA TYR A 199 17.08 -0.57 -12.28
C TYR A 199 15.60 -0.91 -12.47
N GLU A 200 14.75 0.07 -12.75
CA GLU A 200 13.31 -0.14 -12.98
C GLU A 200 13.06 -1.10 -14.14
N LYS A 201 13.70 -0.87 -15.29
CA LYS A 201 13.49 -1.72 -16.48
C LYS A 201 14.01 -3.13 -16.23
N MET A 202 15.17 -3.27 -15.59
CA MET A 202 15.72 -4.56 -15.19
C MET A 202 14.74 -5.31 -14.27
N PHE A 203 14.20 -4.60 -13.28
CA PHE A 203 13.20 -5.14 -12.37
C PHE A 203 11.94 -5.62 -13.10
N LEU A 204 11.35 -4.76 -13.95
CA LEU A 204 10.15 -5.11 -14.71
C LEU A 204 10.40 -6.30 -15.66
N TRP A 205 11.58 -6.37 -16.26
CA TRP A 205 11.98 -7.51 -17.08
C TRP A 205 12.11 -8.80 -16.26
N MET A 206 12.66 -8.73 -15.04
CA MET A 206 12.71 -9.89 -14.14
C MET A 206 11.30 -10.40 -13.84
N VAL A 207 10.34 -9.51 -13.61
CA VAL A 207 8.92 -9.88 -13.42
C VAL A 207 8.36 -10.58 -14.66
N VAL A 208 8.66 -10.07 -15.86
CA VAL A 208 8.24 -10.71 -17.13
C VAL A 208 8.85 -12.10 -17.27
N ARG A 209 10.15 -12.28 -16.97
CA ARG A 209 10.82 -13.59 -17.02
C ARG A 209 10.23 -14.57 -16.01
N ILE A 210 9.90 -14.11 -14.81
CA ILE A 210 9.20 -14.90 -13.80
C ILE A 210 7.82 -15.32 -14.31
N ASN A 211 7.06 -14.41 -14.91
CA ASN A 211 5.74 -14.75 -15.45
C ASN A 211 5.83 -15.79 -16.57
N GLN A 212 6.89 -15.78 -17.37
CA GLN A 212 7.13 -16.81 -18.38
C GLN A 212 7.40 -18.19 -17.75
N SER A 213 8.06 -18.26 -16.59
CA SER A 213 8.30 -19.54 -15.90
C SER A 213 7.08 -20.05 -15.14
N LEU A 214 6.17 -19.16 -14.74
CA LEU A 214 4.88 -19.49 -14.12
C LEU A 214 3.78 -19.82 -15.14
N ASP A 215 4.01 -19.53 -16.42
CA ASP A 215 3.06 -19.79 -17.49
C ASP A 215 2.98 -21.29 -17.82
N THR A 216 1.77 -21.78 -18.07
CA THR A 216 1.52 -23.14 -18.53
C THR A 216 0.55 -23.12 -19.71
N LYS A 217 0.56 -24.18 -20.52
CA LYS A 217 -0.37 -24.33 -21.64
C LYS A 217 -1.80 -24.69 -21.24
N GLN A 218 -2.11 -24.74 -19.93
CA GLN A 218 -3.45 -25.11 -19.46
C GLN A 218 -4.46 -23.98 -19.69
N PRO A 219 -5.73 -24.30 -19.99
CA PRO A 219 -6.78 -23.29 -20.13
C PRO A 219 -7.06 -22.60 -18.80
N ARG A 220 -7.25 -21.27 -18.84
CA ARG A 220 -7.51 -20.41 -17.67
C ARG A 220 -8.96 -19.93 -17.71
N GLN A 221 -9.75 -20.27 -16.69
CA GLN A 221 -11.17 -19.90 -16.61
C GLN A 221 -11.44 -18.85 -15.54
N TYR A 222 -10.82 -18.99 -14.38
CA TYR A 222 -10.98 -18.09 -13.24
C TYR A 222 -9.62 -17.73 -12.66
N PHE A 223 -9.53 -16.65 -11.88
CA PHE A 223 -8.34 -16.37 -11.10
C PHE A 223 -8.70 -15.81 -9.72
N ILE A 224 -7.81 -16.06 -8.75
CA ILE A 224 -7.80 -15.37 -7.47
C ILE A 224 -6.61 -14.43 -7.47
N GLY A 225 -6.87 -13.14 -7.34
CA GLY A 225 -5.85 -12.09 -7.29
C GLY A 225 -5.53 -11.71 -5.84
N VAL A 226 -4.28 -11.83 -5.44
CA VAL A 226 -3.78 -11.38 -4.13
C VAL A 226 -3.01 -10.09 -4.34
N LEU A 227 -3.56 -8.97 -3.85
CA LEU A 227 -2.89 -7.67 -3.84
C LEU A 227 -2.19 -7.47 -2.50
N ASP A 228 -0.88 -7.29 -2.55
CA ASP A 228 -0.02 -6.89 -1.44
C ASP A 228 0.54 -5.51 -1.76
N ILE A 229 0.20 -4.50 -0.97
CA ILE A 229 0.65 -3.13 -1.17
C ILE A 229 0.85 -2.46 0.18
N ALA A 230 1.83 -1.55 0.25
CA ALA A 230 2.03 -0.70 1.41
C ALA A 230 0.73 0.02 1.78
N GLY A 231 0.43 0.04 3.09
CA GLY A 231 -0.70 0.78 3.63
C GLY A 231 -0.48 2.29 3.55
N PHE A 232 -1.45 3.05 4.03
CA PHE A 232 -1.36 4.51 4.12
C PHE A 232 -0.24 4.91 5.11
N GLU A 233 0.65 5.81 4.70
CA GLU A 233 1.84 6.23 5.46
C GLU A 233 1.70 7.66 5.98
N ILE A 234 1.96 7.86 7.27
CA ILE A 234 2.02 9.19 7.89
C ILE A 234 3.30 9.27 8.71
N PHE A 235 4.30 9.99 8.20
CA PHE A 235 5.55 10.27 8.87
C PHE A 235 5.64 11.73 9.30
N ASP A 236 6.65 12.07 10.10
CA ASP A 236 6.97 13.47 10.40
C ASP A 236 7.53 14.23 9.18
N PHE A 237 8.04 13.50 8.19
CA PHE A 237 8.55 14.05 6.94
C PHE A 237 8.01 13.24 5.76
N ASN A 238 6.99 13.77 5.08
CA ASN A 238 6.35 13.11 3.93
C ASN A 238 6.79 13.79 2.63
N THR A 239 7.30 13.02 1.68
CA THR A 239 7.71 13.52 0.36
C THR A 239 6.81 12.98 -0.76
N PHE A 240 7.25 13.12 -2.00
CA PHE A 240 6.51 12.69 -3.19
C PHE A 240 6.12 11.20 -3.16
N GLU A 241 7.00 10.36 -2.59
CA GLU A 241 6.80 8.92 -2.44
C GLU A 241 5.59 8.62 -1.55
N GLN A 242 5.52 9.23 -0.36
CA GLN A 242 4.35 9.13 0.53
C GLN A 242 3.09 9.64 -0.16
N MET A 243 3.17 10.72 -0.95
CA MET A 243 2.02 11.22 -1.71
C MET A 243 1.47 10.16 -2.68
N CYS A 244 2.35 9.48 -3.42
CA CYS A 244 1.95 8.43 -4.36
C CYS A 244 1.32 7.22 -3.67
N ILE A 245 1.88 6.80 -2.53
CA ILE A 245 1.37 5.67 -1.73
C ILE A 245 0.01 6.05 -1.11
N ASN A 246 -0.09 7.24 -0.52
CA ASN A 246 -1.32 7.72 0.12
C ASN A 246 -2.43 7.94 -0.91
N PHE A 247 -2.12 8.50 -2.08
CA PHE A 247 -3.08 8.59 -3.19
C PHE A 247 -3.60 7.23 -3.65
N THR A 248 -2.71 6.23 -3.73
CA THR A 248 -3.11 4.86 -4.10
C THR A 248 -4.02 4.25 -3.04
N ASN A 249 -3.68 4.43 -1.75
CA ASN A 249 -4.52 3.97 -0.65
C ASN A 249 -5.86 4.71 -0.57
N GLU A 250 -5.92 6.00 -0.90
CA GLU A 250 -7.17 6.77 -1.02
C GLU A 250 -8.13 6.12 -2.03
N LYS A 251 -7.60 5.75 -3.21
CA LYS A 251 -8.38 5.04 -4.25
C LYS A 251 -8.79 3.64 -3.84
N LEU A 252 -7.89 2.88 -3.21
CA LEU A 252 -8.20 1.53 -2.71
C LEU A 252 -9.27 1.59 -1.62
N GLN A 253 -9.22 2.59 -0.75
CA GLN A 253 -10.24 2.81 0.27
C GLN A 253 -11.57 3.23 -0.34
N GLN A 254 -11.58 4.06 -1.39
CA GLN A 254 -12.81 4.38 -2.11
C GLN A 254 -13.43 3.14 -2.76
N PHE A 255 -12.61 2.28 -3.37
CA PHE A 255 -13.04 1.00 -3.92
C PHE A 255 -13.64 0.09 -2.83
N PHE A 256 -13.01 0.01 -1.66
CA PHE A 256 -13.56 -0.71 -0.50
C PHE A 256 -14.91 -0.12 -0.06
N ASN A 257 -14.99 1.20 0.12
CA ASN A 257 -16.21 1.88 0.56
C ASN A 257 -17.37 1.62 -0.42
N HIS A 258 -17.12 1.73 -1.72
CA HIS A 258 -18.12 1.46 -2.75
C HIS A 258 -18.56 0.00 -2.73
N HIS A 259 -17.64 -0.96 -2.66
CA HIS A 259 -17.98 -2.38 -2.66
C HIS A 259 -18.75 -2.79 -1.41
N MET A 260 -18.29 -2.38 -0.22
CA MET A 260 -18.98 -2.64 1.04
C MET A 260 -20.40 -2.05 1.02
N PHE A 261 -20.56 -0.87 0.42
CA PHE A 261 -21.85 -0.22 0.28
C PHE A 261 -22.80 -0.96 -0.66
N VAL A 262 -22.32 -1.44 -1.82
CA VAL A 262 -23.14 -2.24 -2.75
C VAL A 262 -23.63 -3.52 -2.07
N LEU A 263 -22.76 -4.23 -1.35
CA LEU A 263 -23.16 -5.43 -0.59
C LEU A 263 -24.22 -5.12 0.48
N GLU A 264 -24.07 -4.01 1.21
CA GLU A 264 -25.08 -3.57 2.19
C GLU A 264 -26.44 -3.29 1.53
N GLN A 265 -26.45 -2.67 0.35
CA GLN A 265 -27.68 -2.40 -0.38
C GLN A 265 -28.37 -3.68 -0.85
N GLU A 266 -27.60 -4.61 -1.41
CA GLU A 266 -28.12 -5.91 -1.85
C GLU A 266 -28.74 -6.66 -0.67
N GLU A 267 -28.12 -6.60 0.50
CA GLU A 267 -28.62 -7.23 1.71
C GLU A 267 -29.93 -6.59 2.20
N TYR A 268 -30.01 -5.26 2.29
CA TYR A 268 -31.26 -4.58 2.68
C TYR A 268 -32.38 -4.81 1.67
N LYS A 269 -32.07 -4.82 0.37
CA LYS A 269 -33.04 -5.14 -0.68
C LYS A 269 -33.53 -6.57 -0.57
N LYS A 270 -32.62 -7.53 -0.36
CA LYS A 270 -32.94 -8.94 -0.15
C LYS A 270 -33.80 -9.17 1.09
N GLU A 271 -33.64 -8.34 2.11
CA GLU A 271 -34.38 -8.39 3.37
C GLU A 271 -35.62 -7.49 3.39
N GLY A 272 -35.93 -6.78 2.29
CA GLY A 272 -37.13 -5.94 2.17
C GLY A 272 -37.10 -4.69 3.05
N ILE A 273 -35.91 -4.20 3.41
CA ILE A 273 -35.74 -3.02 4.26
C ILE A 273 -35.65 -1.77 3.39
N GLU A 274 -36.56 -0.82 3.60
CA GLU A 274 -36.51 0.48 2.96
C GLU A 274 -35.41 1.34 3.59
N TRP A 275 -34.35 1.61 2.83
CA TRP A 275 -33.21 2.42 3.26
C TRP A 275 -33.00 3.59 2.30
N LYS A 276 -32.95 4.82 2.83
CA LYS A 276 -32.66 6.01 2.05
C LYS A 276 -31.21 5.98 1.58
N PHE A 277 -31.02 6.03 0.27
CA PHE A 277 -29.71 5.98 -0.37
C PHE A 277 -28.81 7.13 0.11
N ILE A 278 -27.65 6.77 0.65
CA ILE A 278 -26.54 7.70 0.92
C ILE A 278 -25.32 7.06 0.27
N ASP A 279 -24.85 7.61 -0.85
CA ASP A 279 -23.69 7.08 -1.55
C ASP A 279 -22.40 7.42 -0.78
N PHE A 280 -21.85 6.42 -0.08
CA PHE A 280 -20.55 6.53 0.60
C PHE A 280 -19.37 6.32 -0.35
N GLY A 281 -19.61 5.91 -1.59
CA GLY A 281 -18.59 5.71 -2.61
C GLY A 281 -17.94 7.01 -3.08
N MET A 282 -18.53 8.17 -2.80
CA MET A 282 -17.99 9.48 -3.21
C MET A 282 -17.33 10.28 -2.08
N ASP A 283 -17.34 9.80 -0.83
CA ASP A 283 -16.76 10.53 0.33
C ASP A 283 -15.28 10.91 0.10
N LEU A 284 -14.57 10.10 -0.70
CA LEU A 284 -13.14 10.25 -0.98
C LEU A 284 -12.85 10.88 -2.35
N GLN A 285 -13.88 11.06 -3.18
CA GLN A 285 -13.72 11.52 -4.57
C GLN A 285 -13.10 12.93 -4.63
N ALA A 286 -13.45 13.81 -3.68
CA ALA A 286 -12.90 15.17 -3.64
C ALA A 286 -11.38 15.19 -3.42
N CYS A 287 -10.84 14.29 -2.57
CA CYS A 287 -9.40 14.17 -2.35
C CYS A 287 -8.71 13.56 -3.59
N ILE A 288 -9.32 12.53 -4.19
CA ILE A 288 -8.80 11.88 -5.39
C ILE A 288 -8.77 12.87 -6.57
N ASP A 289 -9.85 13.63 -6.77
CA ASP A 289 -9.96 14.62 -7.85
C ASP A 289 -8.93 15.73 -7.68
N LEU A 290 -8.71 16.21 -6.45
CA LEU A 290 -7.68 17.20 -6.14
C LEU A 290 -6.28 16.74 -6.58
N ILE A 291 -6.00 15.44 -6.52
CA ILE A 291 -4.68 14.89 -6.88
C ILE A 291 -4.58 14.64 -8.38
N GLU A 292 -5.58 14.00 -9.00
CA GLU A 292 -5.45 13.41 -10.35
C GLU A 292 -6.10 14.18 -11.49
N LYS A 293 -7.11 15.03 -11.21
CA LYS A 293 -7.85 15.72 -12.27
C LYS A 293 -6.95 16.76 -12.95
N PRO A 294 -7.33 17.21 -14.17
CA PRO A 294 -6.72 18.38 -14.77
C PRO A 294 -6.73 19.56 -13.79
N MET A 295 -5.63 20.32 -13.72
CA MET A 295 -5.40 21.36 -12.71
C MET A 295 -5.33 20.85 -11.26
N GLY A 296 -5.24 19.55 -11.02
CA GLY A 296 -4.92 18.95 -9.74
C GLY A 296 -3.41 18.94 -9.46
N ILE A 297 -3.02 18.39 -8.31
CA ILE A 297 -1.63 18.43 -7.83
C ILE A 297 -0.66 17.78 -8.82
N MET A 298 -0.99 16.60 -9.35
CA MET A 298 -0.12 15.90 -10.31
C MET A 298 -0.02 16.65 -11.64
N SER A 299 -1.14 17.19 -12.14
CA SER A 299 -1.18 17.99 -13.37
C SER A 299 -0.32 19.25 -13.25
N ILE A 300 -0.43 19.98 -12.13
CA ILE A 300 0.38 21.18 -11.87
C ILE A 300 1.86 20.82 -11.75
N LEU A 301 2.18 19.68 -11.12
CA LEU A 301 3.56 19.20 -11.00
C LEU A 301 4.16 18.87 -12.38
N GLU A 302 3.42 18.14 -13.22
CA GLU A 302 3.84 17.79 -14.58
C GLU A 302 4.05 19.04 -15.44
N GLU A 303 3.13 20.02 -15.37
CA GLU A 303 3.27 21.29 -16.08
C GLU A 303 4.51 22.06 -15.61
N GLU A 304 4.73 22.20 -14.30
CA GLU A 304 5.92 22.88 -13.76
C GLU A 304 7.23 22.16 -14.13
N CYS A 305 7.20 20.83 -14.28
CA CYS A 305 8.34 20.08 -14.78
C CYS A 305 8.73 20.47 -16.22
N MET A 306 7.80 20.99 -17.03
CA MET A 306 8.05 21.44 -18.40
C MET A 306 8.70 22.83 -18.47
N PHE A 307 8.59 23.66 -17.43
CA PHE A 307 9.14 25.01 -17.42
C PHE A 307 10.62 25.03 -16.98
N PRO A 308 11.56 25.51 -17.82
CA PRO A 308 12.99 25.46 -17.49
C PRO A 308 13.40 26.27 -16.25
N LYS A 309 12.65 27.33 -15.93
CA LYS A 309 12.91 28.23 -14.79
C LYS A 309 12.01 27.95 -13.57
N ALA A 310 11.19 26.89 -13.61
CA ALA A 310 10.38 26.52 -12.47
C ALA A 310 11.25 26.05 -11.29
N SER A 311 10.84 26.39 -10.09
CA SER A 311 11.44 25.98 -8.83
C SER A 311 10.36 25.45 -7.89
N ASP A 312 10.75 24.76 -6.82
CA ASP A 312 9.79 24.25 -5.84
C ASP A 312 8.94 25.39 -5.24
N ALA A 313 9.47 26.62 -5.19
CA ALA A 313 8.73 27.81 -4.78
C ALA A 313 7.65 28.25 -5.81
N THR A 314 7.93 28.17 -7.12
CA THR A 314 6.92 28.48 -8.15
C THR A 314 5.83 27.42 -8.18
N PHE A 315 6.20 26.15 -7.99
CA PHE A 315 5.27 25.05 -7.83
C PHE A 315 4.37 25.25 -6.61
N LYS A 316 4.93 25.61 -5.45
CA LYS A 316 4.16 25.96 -4.25
C LYS A 316 3.14 27.06 -4.52
N ALA A 317 3.57 28.16 -5.14
CA ALA A 317 2.72 29.30 -5.41
C ALA A 317 1.52 28.90 -6.29
N LYS A 318 1.77 28.14 -7.37
CA LYS A 318 0.70 27.63 -8.24
C LYS A 318 -0.29 26.72 -7.50
N LEU A 319 0.20 25.81 -6.64
CA LEU A 319 -0.69 24.96 -5.83
C LEU A 319 -1.61 25.81 -4.93
N TYR A 320 -1.06 26.84 -4.30
CA TYR A 320 -1.80 27.73 -3.42
C TYR A 320 -2.85 28.55 -4.20
N ASP A 321 -2.47 29.14 -5.33
CA ASP A 321 -3.37 29.97 -6.13
C ASP A 321 -4.55 29.16 -6.71
N ASN A 322 -4.33 27.88 -7.01
CA ASN A 322 -5.35 27.00 -7.58
C ASN A 322 -6.24 26.33 -6.52
N HIS A 323 -5.72 26.00 -5.33
CA HIS A 323 -6.46 25.15 -4.38
C HIS A 323 -6.74 25.78 -3.02
N LEU A 324 -5.91 26.71 -2.54
CA LEU A 324 -6.10 27.26 -1.20
C LEU A 324 -7.41 28.06 -1.12
N GLY A 325 -8.29 27.67 -0.19
CA GLY A 325 -9.61 28.29 -0.02
C GLY A 325 -10.64 27.90 -1.08
N LYS A 326 -10.26 27.11 -2.10
CA LYS A 326 -11.14 26.59 -3.14
C LYS A 326 -11.42 25.09 -2.98
N SER A 327 -10.41 24.33 -2.54
CA SER A 327 -10.48 22.89 -2.34
C SER A 327 -10.40 22.55 -0.85
N ASN A 328 -11.48 22.01 -0.28
CA ASN A 328 -11.57 21.73 1.17
C ASN A 328 -10.50 20.75 1.67
N ASN A 329 -10.08 19.81 0.82
CA ASN A 329 -9.03 18.83 1.14
C ASN A 329 -7.61 19.43 1.10
N PHE A 330 -7.42 20.68 0.64
CA PHE A 330 -6.13 21.36 0.58
C PHE A 330 -6.00 22.41 1.69
N GLN A 331 -5.01 22.25 2.57
CA GLN A 331 -4.83 23.10 3.74
C GLN A 331 -3.39 23.63 3.87
N LYS A 332 -3.23 24.70 4.65
CA LYS A 332 -1.90 25.16 5.09
C LYS A 332 -1.38 24.23 6.19
N PRO A 333 -0.08 23.91 6.19
CA PRO A 333 0.51 23.06 7.20
C PRO A 333 0.54 23.73 8.56
N ARG A 334 0.37 22.91 9.61
CA ARG A 334 0.47 23.39 10.99
C ARG A 334 1.94 23.54 11.35
N VAL A 335 2.37 24.78 11.60
CA VAL A 335 3.74 25.05 12.05
C VAL A 335 3.87 24.61 13.50
N VAL A 336 4.56 23.49 13.74
CA VAL A 336 4.85 22.97 15.07
C VAL A 336 6.35 23.03 15.31
N LYS A 337 6.76 23.62 16.43
CA LYS A 337 8.18 23.77 16.79
C LYS A 337 8.83 22.38 16.92
N GLY A 338 9.91 22.15 16.19
CA GLY A 338 10.66 20.87 16.20
C GLY A 338 10.23 19.86 15.13
N LYS A 339 9.16 20.12 14.36
CA LYS A 339 8.82 19.29 13.20
C LYS A 339 9.55 19.74 11.93
N PRO A 340 9.85 18.82 11.00
CA PRO A 340 10.37 19.15 9.68
C PRO A 340 9.48 20.13 8.92
N GLU A 341 10.07 20.91 8.03
CA GLU A 341 9.33 21.86 7.19
C GLU A 341 8.33 21.13 6.28
N ALA A 342 7.11 21.68 6.17
CA ALA A 342 6.09 21.23 5.23
C ALA A 342 5.53 22.43 4.45
N HIS A 343 5.04 22.15 3.25
CA HIS A 343 4.64 23.18 2.29
C HIS A 343 3.14 23.24 2.07
N PHE A 344 2.42 22.12 2.17
CA PHE A 344 0.96 22.04 2.15
C PHE A 344 0.51 20.79 2.91
N SER A 345 -0.77 20.72 3.24
CA SER A 345 -1.37 19.55 3.87
C SER A 345 -2.58 19.07 3.10
N LEU A 346 -2.75 17.75 3.02
CA LEU A 346 -3.96 17.16 2.49
C LEU A 346 -4.78 16.49 3.58
N VAL A 347 -6.10 16.62 3.48
CA VAL A 347 -7.06 15.89 4.30
C VAL A 347 -7.44 14.61 3.56
N HIS A 348 -6.84 13.51 3.99
CA HIS A 348 -7.12 12.14 3.53
C HIS A 348 -8.11 11.44 4.47
N TYR A 349 -8.62 10.28 4.09
CA TYR A 349 -9.49 9.48 4.98
C TYR A 349 -8.79 9.07 6.30
N ALA A 350 -7.48 8.80 6.25
CA ALA A 350 -6.71 8.35 7.40
C ALA A 350 -6.32 9.50 8.34
N GLY A 351 -6.38 10.74 7.87
CA GLY A 351 -6.01 11.94 8.61
C GLY A 351 -5.40 13.03 7.73
N THR A 352 -4.98 14.12 8.37
CA THR A 352 -4.23 15.20 7.70
C THR A 352 -2.76 14.84 7.59
N VAL A 353 -2.20 14.94 6.38
CA VAL A 353 -0.78 14.65 6.11
C VAL A 353 -0.10 15.92 5.62
N ASP A 354 1.03 16.27 6.24
CA ASP A 354 1.85 17.42 5.89
C ASP A 354 2.95 17.00 4.91
N TYR A 355 2.97 17.60 3.71
CA TYR A 355 3.89 17.25 2.63
C TYR A 355 4.98 18.30 2.42
N ASN A 356 6.21 17.83 2.25
CA ASN A 356 7.34 18.64 1.83
C ASN A 356 7.59 18.47 0.34
N ILE A 357 7.59 19.59 -0.42
CA ILE A 357 7.74 19.58 -1.89
C ILE A 357 9.18 19.69 -2.38
N ASN A 358 10.16 19.73 -1.48
CA ASN A 358 11.55 19.93 -1.87
C ASN A 358 12.00 18.80 -2.81
N ASN A 359 12.63 19.18 -3.91
CA ASN A 359 13.08 18.33 -4.99
C ASN A 359 11.96 17.58 -5.73
N TRP A 360 10.68 17.93 -5.58
CA TRP A 360 9.61 17.26 -6.32
C TRP A 360 9.75 17.47 -7.83
N LEU A 361 10.05 18.69 -8.27
CA LEU A 361 10.28 18.97 -9.69
C LEU A 361 11.48 18.19 -10.23
N VAL A 362 12.55 18.05 -9.45
CA VAL A 362 13.74 17.27 -9.83
C VAL A 362 13.42 15.79 -9.90
N LYS A 363 12.72 15.26 -8.88
CA LYS A 363 12.29 13.85 -8.81
C LYS A 363 11.36 13.47 -9.96
N ASN A 364 10.47 14.36 -10.38
CA ASN A 364 9.45 14.10 -11.39
C ASN A 364 9.88 14.49 -12.82
N LYS A 365 10.94 15.29 -12.99
CA LYS A 365 11.44 15.64 -14.33
C LYS A 365 11.96 14.43 -15.11
N ASP A 366 12.44 13.37 -14.43
CA ASP A 366 13.07 12.15 -14.96
C ASP A 366 13.53 12.21 -16.45
N PRO A 367 14.30 13.24 -16.87
CA PRO A 367 14.55 13.44 -18.28
C PRO A 367 15.68 12.49 -18.65
N LEU A 368 15.34 11.40 -19.32
CA LEU A 368 16.33 10.45 -19.77
C LEU A 368 17.19 11.10 -20.85
N ASN A 369 18.50 10.92 -20.72
CA ASN A 369 19.43 11.34 -21.74
C ASN A 369 19.28 10.43 -22.97
N GLU A 370 18.49 10.87 -23.95
CA GLU A 370 18.19 10.12 -25.18
C GLU A 370 19.45 9.69 -25.96
N THR A 371 20.54 10.45 -25.86
CA THR A 371 21.82 10.06 -26.48
C THR A 371 22.38 8.80 -25.83
N VAL A 372 22.38 8.75 -24.50
CA VAL A 372 22.86 7.58 -23.73
C VAL A 372 21.87 6.42 -23.84
N VAL A 373 20.57 6.67 -23.87
CA VAL A 373 19.55 5.64 -24.16
C VAL A 373 19.80 5.01 -25.53
N GLY A 374 20.14 5.80 -26.55
CA GLY A 374 20.54 5.27 -27.86
C GLY A 374 21.78 4.39 -27.83
N LEU A 375 22.71 4.63 -26.90
CA LEU A 375 23.85 3.73 -26.66
C LEU A 375 23.40 2.44 -25.97
N PHE A 376 22.51 2.51 -24.98
CA PHE A 376 21.95 1.33 -24.30
C PHE A 376 21.23 0.39 -25.28
N GLN A 377 20.44 0.94 -26.21
CA GLN A 377 19.75 0.17 -27.24
C GLN A 377 20.72 -0.62 -28.17
N LYS A 378 21.96 -0.15 -28.31
CA LYS A 378 23.01 -0.76 -29.14
C LYS A 378 24.09 -1.46 -28.32
N SER A 379 23.85 -1.67 -27.03
CA SER A 379 24.80 -2.29 -26.11
C SER A 379 25.14 -3.73 -26.55
N ASN A 380 26.40 -4.12 -26.34
CA ASN A 380 26.83 -5.52 -26.48
C ASN A 380 26.28 -6.43 -25.36
N LEU A 381 25.80 -5.84 -24.26
CA LEU A 381 25.07 -6.56 -23.22
C LEU A 381 23.61 -6.71 -23.67
N LYS A 382 23.27 -7.89 -24.21
CA LYS A 382 21.94 -8.19 -24.79
C LYS A 382 20.78 -7.76 -23.91
N LEU A 383 20.87 -7.99 -22.59
CA LEU A 383 19.82 -7.59 -21.65
C LEU A 383 19.60 -6.08 -21.68
N LEU A 384 20.65 -5.26 -21.63
CA LEU A 384 20.53 -3.80 -21.64
C LEU A 384 19.85 -3.30 -22.92
N GLY A 385 20.23 -3.84 -24.08
CA GLY A 385 19.57 -3.54 -25.35
C GLY A 385 18.08 -3.87 -25.33
N LEU A 386 17.71 -5.03 -24.78
CA LEU A 386 16.32 -5.47 -24.64
C LEU A 386 15.50 -4.53 -23.73
N LEU A 387 16.06 -4.11 -22.60
CA LEU A 387 15.38 -3.24 -21.62
C LEU A 387 14.93 -1.90 -22.21
N PHE A 388 15.71 -1.36 -23.15
CA PHE A 388 15.47 -0.05 -23.77
C PHE A 388 14.82 -0.13 -25.17
N ALA A 389 14.40 -1.33 -25.60
CA ALA A 389 13.67 -1.54 -26.85
C ALA A 389 12.15 -1.27 -26.76
N GLY A 390 11.59 -1.09 -25.56
CA GLY A 390 10.22 -0.58 -25.36
C GLY A 390 9.47 -1.27 -24.22
N TYR A 391 9.22 -0.53 -23.13
CA TYR A 391 8.25 -0.93 -22.10
C TYR A 391 7.77 0.32 -21.34
N ALA A 392 6.46 0.50 -21.24
CA ALA A 392 5.79 1.50 -20.41
C ALA A 392 4.64 0.80 -19.65
N GLY A 393 4.69 0.84 -18.31
CA GLY A 393 3.65 0.30 -17.43
C GLY A 393 2.80 1.41 -16.81
N ASN A 394 1.50 1.17 -16.62
CA ASN A 394 0.51 2.21 -16.31
C ASN A 394 -0.32 1.86 -15.06
N LEU A 395 -0.41 2.78 -14.10
CA LEU A 395 -1.10 2.60 -12.80
C LEU A 395 -2.62 2.38 -12.95
N ASN A 396 -3.23 2.96 -13.99
CA ASN A 396 -4.67 2.82 -14.28
C ASN A 396 -5.09 1.36 -14.55
N LYS A 397 -4.15 0.49 -14.90
CA LYS A 397 -4.40 -0.93 -15.13
C LYS A 397 -4.81 -1.66 -13.85
N LEU A 398 -4.22 -1.31 -12.70
CA LEU A 398 -4.53 -1.96 -11.42
C LEU A 398 -5.99 -1.77 -11.02
N MET A 399 -6.46 -0.52 -10.97
CA MET A 399 -7.84 -0.23 -10.56
C MET A 399 -8.87 -0.83 -11.53
N THR A 400 -8.54 -0.89 -12.82
CA THR A 400 -9.39 -1.54 -13.84
C THR A 400 -9.49 -3.04 -13.57
N ASN A 401 -8.36 -3.71 -13.28
CA ASN A 401 -8.35 -5.13 -12.94
C ASN A 401 -9.16 -5.40 -11.66
N LEU A 402 -8.99 -4.59 -10.60
CA LEU A 402 -9.70 -4.79 -9.33
C LEU A 402 -11.22 -4.59 -9.46
N ARG A 403 -11.67 -3.64 -10.30
CA ARG A 403 -13.11 -3.44 -10.55
C ARG A 403 -13.78 -4.61 -11.28
N SER A 404 -13.00 -5.47 -11.93
CA SER A 404 -13.51 -6.66 -12.63
C SER A 404 -13.60 -7.91 -11.74
N THR A 405 -13.21 -7.83 -10.46
CA THR A 405 -13.19 -8.97 -9.53
C THR A 405 -14.19 -8.80 -8.39
N HIS A 406 -14.45 -9.89 -7.67
CA HIS A 406 -15.13 -9.86 -6.38
C HIS A 406 -14.08 -9.75 -5.26
N PRO A 407 -13.95 -8.59 -4.58
CA PRO A 407 -12.86 -8.36 -3.65
C PRO A 407 -13.11 -8.96 -2.26
N HIS A 408 -12.04 -9.44 -1.65
CA HIS A 408 -11.99 -9.82 -0.24
C HIS A 408 -10.87 -9.04 0.44
N PHE A 409 -11.09 -8.59 1.67
CA PHE A 409 -10.17 -7.70 2.38
C PHE A 409 -9.60 -8.35 3.63
N VAL A 410 -8.27 -8.37 3.74
CA VAL A 410 -7.53 -8.85 4.92
C VAL A 410 -6.65 -7.71 5.42
N ARG A 411 -6.69 -7.40 6.71
CA ARG A 411 -5.89 -6.34 7.34
C ARG A 411 -4.96 -6.94 8.39
N CYS A 412 -3.67 -6.93 8.11
CA CYS A 412 -2.64 -7.35 9.05
C CYS A 412 -2.36 -6.23 10.07
N ILE A 413 -2.10 -6.59 11.33
CA ILE A 413 -1.82 -5.65 12.42
C ILE A 413 -0.50 -6.03 13.09
N ILE A 414 0.40 -5.06 13.21
CA ILE A 414 1.62 -5.16 14.00
C ILE A 414 1.26 -4.78 15.44
N PRO A 415 1.41 -5.70 16.42
CA PRO A 415 0.98 -5.44 17.77
C PRO A 415 1.94 -4.55 18.56
N ASN A 416 3.25 -4.59 18.27
CA ASN A 416 4.29 -3.77 18.90
C ASN A 416 5.55 -3.73 18.01
N GLU A 417 6.39 -2.69 18.17
CA GLU A 417 7.65 -2.52 17.41
C GLU A 417 8.80 -3.35 18.01
N THR A 418 8.69 -3.75 19.28
CA THR A 418 9.71 -4.55 19.98
C THR A 418 9.73 -6.02 19.56
N LYS A 419 8.82 -6.46 18.67
CA LYS A 419 8.66 -7.85 18.21
C LYS A 419 8.40 -8.84 19.36
N THR A 420 7.82 -8.38 20.45
CA THR A 420 7.52 -9.17 21.65
C THR A 420 6.17 -9.88 21.50
N PRO A 421 6.10 -11.23 21.49
CA PRO A 421 4.83 -11.94 21.41
C PRO A 421 3.91 -11.61 22.59
N GLY A 422 2.61 -11.43 22.32
CA GLY A 422 1.59 -11.16 23.35
C GLY A 422 1.57 -9.73 23.90
N ALA A 423 2.56 -8.89 23.60
CA ALA A 423 2.53 -7.47 23.94
C ALA A 423 1.76 -6.66 22.89
N MET A 424 1.05 -5.60 23.31
CA MET A 424 0.27 -4.74 22.41
C MET A 424 0.43 -3.27 22.76
N GLU A 425 0.83 -2.46 21.78
CA GLU A 425 0.96 -1.03 21.87
C GLU A 425 -0.29 -0.36 21.29
N ASN A 426 -1.20 0.04 22.17
CA ASN A 426 -2.50 0.60 21.76
C ASN A 426 -2.39 1.80 20.80
N PRO A 427 -1.49 2.79 20.99
CA PRO A 427 -1.34 3.90 20.05
C PRO A 427 -0.94 3.45 18.63
N LEU A 428 -0.03 2.48 18.53
CA LEU A 428 0.44 1.90 17.27
C LEU A 428 -0.69 1.17 16.54
N VAL A 429 -1.45 0.35 17.26
CA VAL A 429 -2.59 -0.38 16.66
C VAL A 429 -3.71 0.57 16.27
N MET A 430 -4.01 1.58 17.09
CA MET A 430 -5.01 2.60 16.76
C MET A 430 -4.63 3.41 15.53
N HIS A 431 -3.34 3.68 15.31
CA HIS A 431 -2.86 4.32 14.09
C HIS A 431 -3.09 3.41 12.88
N GLN A 432 -2.71 2.12 12.95
CA GLN A 432 -2.93 1.15 11.88
C GLN A 432 -4.41 0.96 11.53
N LEU A 433 -5.31 0.91 12.52
CA LEU A 433 -6.75 0.76 12.27
C LEU A 433 -7.36 1.96 11.52
N ARG A 434 -6.78 3.15 11.65
CA ARG A 434 -7.14 4.32 10.83
C ARG A 434 -6.59 4.18 9.41
N CYS A 435 -5.29 3.95 9.30
CA CYS A 435 -4.58 3.87 8.02
C CYS A 435 -5.07 2.71 7.14
N ASN A 436 -5.43 1.57 7.73
CA ASN A 436 -5.96 0.41 7.01
C ASN A 436 -7.47 0.51 6.70
N GLY A 437 -8.12 1.62 7.07
CA GLY A 437 -9.54 1.86 6.76
C GLY A 437 -10.53 1.03 7.57
N VAL A 438 -10.09 0.31 8.61
CA VAL A 438 -10.98 -0.49 9.47
C VAL A 438 -11.96 0.42 10.21
N LEU A 439 -11.47 1.53 10.78
CA LEU A 439 -12.33 2.49 11.45
C LEU A 439 -13.27 3.21 10.50
N GLU A 440 -12.87 3.35 9.23
CA GLU A 440 -13.70 3.93 8.18
C GLU A 440 -14.85 2.98 7.79
N GLY A 441 -14.56 1.69 7.65
CA GLY A 441 -15.59 0.66 7.52
C GLY A 441 -16.56 0.66 8.70
N ILE A 442 -16.06 0.73 9.93
CA ILE A 442 -16.89 0.84 11.14
C ILE A 442 -17.75 2.11 11.11
N ARG A 443 -17.19 3.26 10.70
CA ARG A 443 -17.92 4.52 10.58
C ARG A 443 -19.10 4.39 9.62
N ILE A 444 -18.90 3.77 8.47
CA ILE A 444 -19.97 3.55 7.48
C ILE A 444 -21.00 2.55 8.00
N CYS A 445 -20.57 1.40 8.53
CA CYS A 445 -21.46 0.39 9.09
C CYS A 445 -22.34 0.94 10.23
N ARG A 446 -21.81 1.85 11.06
CA ARG A 446 -22.57 2.51 12.14
C ARG A 446 -23.66 3.45 11.66
N LYS A 447 -23.60 3.95 10.41
CA LYS A 447 -24.67 4.78 9.84
C LYS A 447 -25.89 3.94 9.42
N GLY A 448 -25.69 2.65 9.12
CA GLY A 448 -26.74 1.68 8.82
C GLY A 448 -27.17 0.87 10.05
N PHE A 449 -27.43 -0.43 9.83
CA PHE A 449 -27.78 -1.38 10.88
C PHE A 449 -26.71 -2.49 10.98
N PRO A 450 -25.63 -2.26 11.75
CA PRO A 450 -24.47 -3.15 11.78
C PRO A 450 -24.75 -4.48 12.49
N ASN A 451 -25.67 -4.49 13.45
CA ASN A 451 -25.96 -5.68 14.25
C ASN A 451 -27.17 -6.42 13.65
N ARG A 452 -27.00 -7.72 13.39
CA ARG A 452 -28.00 -8.57 12.72
C ARG A 452 -28.16 -9.86 13.49
N ILE A 453 -29.39 -10.20 13.85
CA ILE A 453 -29.67 -11.41 14.62
C ILE A 453 -30.82 -12.16 13.94
N LEU A 454 -30.62 -13.46 13.70
CA LEU A 454 -31.68 -14.32 13.19
C LEU A 454 -32.84 -14.35 14.19
N TYR A 455 -34.07 -14.43 13.69
CA TYR A 455 -35.24 -14.35 14.57
C TYR A 455 -35.29 -15.45 15.65
N GLY A 456 -34.79 -16.65 15.35
CA GLY A 456 -34.70 -17.75 16.31
C GLY A 456 -33.79 -17.42 17.49
N ASP A 457 -32.58 -16.92 17.19
CA ASP A 457 -31.59 -16.54 18.21
C ASP A 457 -32.09 -15.36 19.04
N PHE A 458 -32.71 -14.36 18.39
CA PHE A 458 -33.28 -13.20 19.07
C PHE A 458 -34.37 -13.61 20.06
N LYS A 459 -35.31 -14.44 19.60
CA LYS A 459 -36.39 -14.98 20.44
C LYS A 459 -35.82 -15.75 21.63
N GLN A 460 -34.88 -16.67 21.39
CA GLN A 460 -34.29 -17.47 22.47
C GLN A 460 -33.58 -16.60 23.51
N ARG A 461 -32.82 -15.60 23.07
CA ARG A 461 -31.99 -14.76 23.93
C ARG A 461 -32.80 -13.77 24.77
N TYR A 462 -33.80 -13.13 24.17
CA TYR A 462 -34.50 -11.98 24.78
C TYR A 462 -35.91 -12.28 25.28
N ARG A 463 -36.44 -13.50 25.09
CA ARG A 463 -37.75 -13.92 25.62
C ARG A 463 -37.97 -13.57 27.10
N ILE A 464 -36.91 -13.62 27.89
CA ILE A 464 -36.96 -13.34 29.33
C ILE A 464 -37.38 -11.90 29.66
N LEU A 465 -37.18 -10.96 28.74
CA LEU A 465 -37.56 -9.56 28.93
C LEU A 465 -39.07 -9.42 29.09
N ASN A 466 -39.85 -10.14 28.29
CA ASN A 466 -41.30 -10.17 28.41
C ASN A 466 -41.87 -11.55 28.01
N PRO A 467 -41.96 -12.50 28.96
CA PRO A 467 -42.53 -13.82 28.71
C PRO A 467 -44.00 -13.78 28.28
N ASN A 468 -44.75 -12.74 28.67
CA ASN A 468 -46.17 -12.60 28.32
C ASN A 468 -46.36 -12.23 26.83
N ALA A 469 -45.39 -11.53 26.24
CA ALA A 469 -45.41 -11.23 24.81
C ALA A 469 -45.22 -12.50 23.94
N ILE A 470 -44.61 -13.55 24.50
CA ILE A 470 -44.35 -14.84 23.85
C ILE A 470 -44.80 -16.00 24.77
N PRO A 471 -46.11 -16.27 24.89
CA PRO A 471 -46.67 -17.27 25.79
C PRO A 471 -46.11 -18.68 25.58
N GLU A 472 -45.96 -19.45 26.67
CA GLU A 472 -45.57 -20.86 26.59
C GLU A 472 -46.67 -21.73 25.98
N GLY A 473 -46.30 -22.64 25.08
CA GLY A 473 -47.22 -23.62 24.48
C GLY A 473 -47.94 -23.17 23.19
N GLN A 474 -47.83 -21.91 22.79
CA GLN A 474 -48.37 -21.45 21.50
C GLN A 474 -47.28 -21.38 20.43
N PHE A 475 -47.51 -22.00 19.27
CA PHE A 475 -46.63 -21.83 18.12
C PHE A 475 -46.77 -20.39 17.60
N ILE A 476 -45.74 -19.59 17.86
CA ILE A 476 -45.59 -18.25 17.29
C ILE A 476 -44.35 -18.26 16.41
N ASP A 477 -44.56 -17.91 15.14
CA ASP A 477 -43.50 -17.70 14.16
C ASP A 477 -42.40 -16.78 14.74
N ASN A 478 -41.14 -17.10 14.44
CA ASN A 478 -40.01 -16.43 15.10
C ASN A 478 -39.97 -14.92 14.78
N LYS A 479 -40.36 -14.51 13.57
CA LYS A 479 -40.44 -13.10 13.21
C LYS A 479 -41.55 -12.39 13.98
N LYS A 480 -42.75 -12.97 14.03
CA LYS A 480 -43.88 -12.43 14.82
C LYS A 480 -43.57 -12.35 16.32
N ALA A 481 -42.83 -13.32 16.85
CA ALA A 481 -42.40 -13.31 18.24
C ALA A 481 -41.42 -12.16 18.52
N ALA A 482 -40.46 -11.94 17.63
CA ALA A 482 -39.53 -10.82 17.72
C ALA A 482 -40.24 -9.46 17.60
N GLU A 483 -41.18 -9.33 16.67
CA GLU A 483 -42.04 -8.15 16.50
C GLU A 483 -42.82 -7.81 17.76
N LYS A 484 -43.54 -8.78 18.32
CA LYS A 484 -44.31 -8.60 19.57
C LYS A 484 -43.42 -8.25 20.75
N LEU A 485 -42.27 -8.91 20.86
CA LEU A 485 -41.32 -8.66 21.94
C LEU A 485 -40.78 -7.23 21.85
N LEU A 486 -40.24 -6.83 20.70
CA LEU A 486 -39.70 -5.49 20.47
C LEU A 486 -40.75 -4.40 20.63
N GLY A 487 -41.97 -4.62 20.15
CA GLY A 487 -43.09 -3.69 20.34
C GLY A 487 -43.60 -3.59 21.78
N SER A 488 -43.26 -4.56 22.64
CA SER A 488 -43.59 -4.52 24.07
C SER A 488 -42.53 -3.81 24.93
N LEU A 489 -41.36 -3.56 24.36
CA LEU A 489 -40.27 -2.84 25.02
C LEU A 489 -40.35 -1.36 24.67
N ASP A 490 -40.01 -0.49 25.62
CA ASP A 490 -39.96 0.95 25.40
C ASP A 490 -38.68 1.34 24.65
N LEU A 491 -38.64 1.03 23.35
CA LEU A 491 -37.51 1.27 22.46
C LEU A 491 -37.91 2.18 21.31
N ASP A 492 -36.97 3.03 20.86
CA ASP A 492 -37.16 3.82 19.65
C ASP A 492 -37.22 2.91 18.41
N HIS A 493 -38.38 2.91 17.74
CA HIS A 493 -38.65 2.08 16.57
C HIS A 493 -37.81 2.46 15.34
N ASN A 494 -37.11 3.60 15.38
CA ASN A 494 -36.13 3.98 14.35
C ASN A 494 -34.75 3.34 14.54
N GLN A 495 -34.50 2.70 15.68
CA GLN A 495 -33.22 2.07 15.99
C GLN A 495 -33.14 0.60 15.56
N TYR A 496 -34.24 0.01 15.11
CA TYR A 496 -34.25 -1.33 14.53
C TYR A 496 -35.08 -1.40 13.25
N LYS A 497 -34.81 -2.44 12.44
CA LYS A 497 -35.61 -2.79 11.27
C LYS A 497 -35.80 -4.30 11.21
N LEU A 498 -36.96 -4.71 10.72
CA LEU A 498 -37.36 -6.11 10.61
C LEU A 498 -37.22 -6.51 9.15
N GLY A 499 -36.26 -7.39 8.87
CA GLY A 499 -36.06 -7.96 7.55
C GLY A 499 -37.03 -9.10 7.26
N HIS A 500 -36.74 -9.89 6.23
CA HIS A 500 -37.46 -11.12 5.94
C HIS A 500 -37.01 -12.26 6.87
N THR A 501 -35.69 -12.37 7.14
CA THR A 501 -35.11 -13.51 7.87
C THR A 501 -34.48 -13.14 9.21
N LYS A 502 -34.18 -11.85 9.42
CA LYS A 502 -33.43 -11.36 10.58
C LYS A 502 -33.89 -9.98 11.04
N VAL A 503 -33.56 -9.63 12.27
CA VAL A 503 -33.72 -8.29 12.83
C VAL A 503 -32.40 -7.53 12.79
N PHE A 504 -32.49 -6.25 12.43
CA PHE A 504 -31.38 -5.34 12.22
C PHE A 504 -31.41 -4.24 13.29
N PHE A 505 -30.29 -3.96 13.95
CA PHE A 505 -30.19 -2.96 15.01
C PHE A 505 -29.09 -1.93 14.70
N LYS A 506 -29.35 -0.67 15.06
CA LYS A 506 -28.33 0.38 15.11
C LYS A 506 -27.30 0.07 16.19
N ALA A 507 -26.14 0.72 16.10
CA ALA A 507 -25.12 0.62 17.13
C ALA A 507 -25.65 1.12 18.48
N GLY A 508 -25.36 0.39 19.56
CA GLY A 508 -25.77 0.73 20.93
C GLY A 508 -27.07 0.06 21.41
N LEU A 509 -28.07 -0.10 20.54
CA LEU A 509 -29.38 -0.68 20.93
C LEU A 509 -29.26 -2.12 21.45
N LEU A 510 -28.36 -2.92 20.86
CA LEU A 510 -28.11 -4.28 21.35
C LEU A 510 -27.54 -4.29 22.77
N GLY A 511 -26.71 -3.29 23.12
CA GLY A 511 -26.17 -3.13 24.47
C GLY A 511 -27.29 -2.82 25.48
N GLN A 512 -28.25 -1.97 25.11
CA GLN A 512 -29.42 -1.68 25.94
C GLN A 512 -30.27 -2.94 26.15
N LEU A 513 -30.46 -3.77 25.12
CA LEU A 513 -31.19 -5.04 25.24
C LEU A 513 -30.47 -6.04 26.18
N GLU A 514 -29.14 -6.07 26.18
CA GLU A 514 -28.36 -6.88 27.13
C GLU A 514 -28.49 -6.34 28.57
N GLU A 515 -28.43 -5.03 28.77
CA GLU A 515 -28.59 -4.40 30.09
C GLU A 515 -29.98 -4.71 30.68
N MET A 516 -31.05 -4.51 29.89
CA MET A 516 -32.41 -4.88 30.30
C MET A 516 -32.53 -6.37 30.65
N ARG A 517 -31.79 -7.22 29.94
CA ARG A 517 -31.80 -8.68 30.14
C ARG A 517 -31.08 -9.05 31.42
N ASP A 518 -29.93 -8.44 31.69
CA ASP A 518 -29.12 -8.68 32.87
C ASP A 518 -29.86 -8.21 34.14
N ASP A 519 -30.52 -7.05 34.11
CA ASP A 519 -31.37 -6.57 35.20
C ASP A 519 -32.51 -7.55 35.50
N ARG A 520 -33.17 -8.05 34.44
CA ARG A 520 -34.26 -9.01 34.58
C ARG A 520 -33.78 -10.34 35.16
N LEU A 521 -32.63 -10.83 34.71
CA LEU A 521 -31.99 -12.04 35.22
C LEU A 521 -31.62 -11.88 36.70
N ALA A 522 -31.01 -10.76 37.09
CA ALA A 522 -30.60 -10.48 38.46
C ALA A 522 -31.80 -10.53 39.42
N LEU A 523 -32.92 -9.91 39.03
CA LEU A 523 -34.17 -9.95 39.81
C LEU A 523 -34.72 -11.36 39.96
N ILE A 524 -34.76 -12.13 38.88
CA ILE A 524 -35.29 -13.51 38.88
C ILE A 524 -34.41 -14.41 39.74
N ILE A 525 -33.09 -14.37 39.54
CA ILE A 525 -32.13 -15.20 40.29
C ILE A 525 -32.19 -14.85 41.78
N THR A 526 -32.24 -13.56 42.13
CA THR A 526 -32.39 -13.13 43.53
C THR A 526 -33.69 -13.64 44.14
N GLY A 527 -34.80 -13.59 43.40
CA GLY A 527 -36.09 -14.14 43.83
C GLY A 527 -36.05 -15.66 44.06
N ILE A 528 -35.40 -16.41 43.16
CA ILE A 528 -35.19 -17.86 43.30
C ILE A 528 -34.35 -18.13 44.55
N GLN A 529 -33.21 -17.44 44.70
CA GLN A 529 -32.33 -17.61 45.85
C GLN A 529 -33.04 -17.29 47.17
N ALA A 530 -33.84 -16.21 47.23
CA ALA A 530 -34.59 -15.84 48.42
C ALA A 530 -35.62 -16.92 48.80
N ARG A 531 -36.34 -17.48 47.83
CA ARG A 531 -37.29 -18.58 48.07
C ARG A 531 -36.57 -19.85 48.54
N SER A 532 -35.47 -20.22 47.91
CA SER A 532 -34.66 -21.39 48.30
C SER A 532 -34.10 -21.23 49.72
N ARG A 533 -33.50 -20.07 50.04
CA ARG A 533 -33.02 -19.77 51.41
C ARG A 533 -34.16 -19.81 52.42
N GLY A 534 -35.31 -19.22 52.10
CA GLY A 534 -36.49 -19.24 52.96
C GLY A 534 -37.06 -20.64 53.20
N LEU A 535 -37.05 -21.50 52.17
CA LEU A 535 -37.48 -22.90 52.31
C LEU A 535 -36.54 -23.67 53.24
N LEU A 536 -35.23 -23.55 53.02
CA LEU A 536 -34.22 -24.21 53.86
C LEU A 536 -34.30 -23.74 55.32
N ALA A 537 -34.48 -22.44 55.54
CA ALA A 537 -34.64 -21.88 56.88
C ALA A 537 -35.90 -22.38 57.58
N ARG A 538 -37.03 -22.51 56.87
CA ARG A 538 -38.28 -23.07 57.43
C ARG A 538 -38.15 -24.54 57.80
N VAL A 539 -37.49 -25.33 56.96
CA VAL A 539 -37.21 -26.75 57.25
C VAL A 539 -36.35 -26.88 58.50
N GLU A 540 -35.32 -26.05 58.64
CA GLU A 540 -34.45 -26.10 59.83
C GLU A 540 -35.17 -25.60 61.09
N PHE A 541 -35.98 -24.54 60.97
CA PHE A 541 -36.82 -24.07 62.07
C PHE A 541 -37.79 -25.15 62.55
N GLN A 542 -38.42 -25.88 61.63
CA GLN A 542 -39.35 -26.95 61.98
C GLN A 542 -38.65 -28.09 62.73
N LYS A 543 -37.43 -28.48 62.34
CA LYS A 543 -36.62 -29.42 63.12
C LYS A 543 -36.28 -28.91 64.52
N ILE A 544 -36.02 -27.61 64.68
CA ILE A 544 -35.75 -27.01 65.99
C ILE A 544 -37.02 -27.06 66.86
N VAL A 545 -38.19 -26.81 66.29
CA VAL A 545 -39.48 -26.91 66.98
C VAL A 545 -39.79 -28.34 67.37
N GLU A 546 -39.56 -29.33 66.50
CA GLU A 546 -39.78 -30.75 66.80
C GLU A 546 -38.82 -31.31 67.89
N ARG A 547 -37.67 -30.66 68.10
CA ARG A 547 -36.70 -31.01 69.16
C ARG A 547 -37.01 -30.37 70.51
N ARG A 548 -37.89 -29.37 70.55
CA ARG A 548 -38.36 -28.72 71.79
C ARG A 548 -39.65 -29.38 72.25
#